data_AF-W4Q2Q7-F1
#
_entry.id   AF-W4Q2Q7-F1
#
_cell.length_a   1.000
_cell.length_b   1.000
_cell.length_c   1.000
_cell.angle_alpha   90.00
_cell.angle_beta   90.00
_cell.angle_gamma   90.00
#
_symmetry.space_group_name_H-M   'P 1'
#
loop_
_entity.id
_entity.type
_entity.pdbx_description
1 polymer ?
#
loop_
_entity_poly.entity_id
_entity_poly.type
_entity_poly.pdbx_seq_one_letter_code
_entity_poly.pdbx_strand_id
1 'polypeptide(L)'
;MDWSRTKTIFIFTFFLLNVFLTWQLVETHNVNQISMITEATIQEVLRENNVQIEVDLPEEESPGLLVVGKYIEIQTTDVPLDDNQKIELLDDYTILSQLIEPFALSRENFATELSTFLTSHVFKGETYRFGGFDSEKNRVTLYQMYGEKTAYTLEEEPLILQLDEDLQIVGYQQRHFQFEEQEGEEREILSSLKAIEVLLNDQLIRMNQTITNVQFGYYSFFSPTGDVQVFAPMWRVTVDGETYLVHAIGGSVQQLT
;
A
#
# COMPACT_ATOMS: atom_id res chain seq x y z
N MET A 1 -43.55 38.92 -14.14
CA MET A 1 -42.59 37.80 -14.01
C MET A 1 -43.36 36.53 -14.27
N ASP A 2 -43.06 35.81 -15.36
CA ASP A 2 -43.82 34.63 -15.81
C ASP A 2 -43.57 33.42 -14.91
N TRP A 3 -44.17 33.45 -13.72
CA TRP A 3 -44.01 32.44 -12.66
C TRP A 3 -44.45 31.03 -13.09
N SER A 4 -45.38 30.94 -14.04
CA SER A 4 -45.78 29.66 -14.65
C SER A 4 -44.69 29.06 -15.54
N ARG A 5 -43.91 29.89 -16.26
CA ARG A 5 -42.82 29.41 -17.14
C ARG A 5 -41.64 28.88 -16.34
N THR A 6 -41.24 29.59 -15.29
CA THR A 6 -40.14 29.15 -14.42
C THR A 6 -40.45 27.83 -13.72
N LYS A 7 -41.70 27.61 -13.28
CA LYS A 7 -42.14 26.33 -12.70
C LYS A 7 -42.01 25.16 -13.66
N THR A 8 -42.45 25.33 -14.90
CA THR A 8 -42.38 24.29 -15.92
C THR A 8 -40.94 23.92 -16.26
N ILE A 9 -40.05 24.92 -16.37
CA ILE A 9 -38.61 24.68 -16.59
C ILE A 9 -38.02 23.89 -15.42
N PHE A 10 -38.35 24.26 -14.17
CA PHE A 10 -37.82 23.57 -13.00
C PHE A 10 -38.27 22.10 -12.91
N ILE A 11 -39.54 21.82 -13.24
CA ILE A 11 -40.08 20.46 -13.31
C ILE A 11 -39.36 19.65 -14.39
N PHE A 12 -39.11 20.24 -15.56
CA PHE A 12 -38.46 19.56 -16.68
C PHE A 12 -36.98 19.26 -16.41
N THR A 13 -36.26 20.21 -15.81
CA THR A 13 -34.86 20.03 -15.40
C THR A 13 -34.75 18.97 -14.30
N PHE A 14 -35.64 19.00 -13.30
CA PHE A 14 -35.67 17.98 -12.26
C PHE A 14 -35.95 16.60 -12.84
N PHE A 15 -36.88 16.49 -13.79
CA PHE A 15 -37.17 15.23 -14.47
C PHE A 15 -35.95 14.69 -15.24
N LEU A 16 -35.28 15.52 -16.04
CA LEU A 16 -34.05 15.12 -16.75
C LEU A 16 -32.95 14.66 -15.79
N LEU A 17 -32.77 15.36 -14.68
CA LEU A 17 -31.79 15.00 -13.65
C LEU A 17 -32.13 13.65 -12.99
N ASN A 18 -33.41 13.37 -12.72
CA ASN A 18 -33.83 12.07 -12.20
C ASN A 18 -33.64 10.93 -13.20
N VAL A 19 -33.89 11.16 -14.50
CA VAL A 19 -33.63 10.16 -15.54
C VAL A 19 -32.13 9.87 -15.64
N PHE A 20 -31.30 10.91 -15.60
CA PHE A 20 -29.83 10.76 -15.59
C PHE A 20 -29.36 9.97 -14.35
N LEU A 21 -29.84 10.32 -13.16
CA LEU A 21 -29.53 9.59 -11.93
C LEU A 21 -30.01 8.13 -11.97
N THR A 22 -31.17 7.86 -12.56
CA THR A 22 -31.69 6.49 -12.71
C THR A 22 -30.83 5.67 -13.65
N TRP A 23 -30.37 6.26 -14.77
CA TRP A 23 -29.41 5.61 -15.65
C TRP A 23 -28.13 5.28 -14.87
N GLN A 24 -27.55 6.27 -14.20
CA GLN A 24 -26.33 6.07 -13.41
C GLN A 24 -26.49 4.95 -12.38
N LEU A 25 -27.62 4.91 -11.67
CA LEU A 25 -27.92 3.87 -10.68
C LEU A 25 -28.03 2.47 -11.31
N VAL A 26 -28.65 2.35 -12.49
CA VAL A 26 -28.77 1.08 -13.21
C VAL A 26 -27.40 0.60 -13.69
N GLU A 27 -26.55 1.50 -14.16
CA GLU A 27 -25.19 1.17 -14.59
C GLU A 27 -24.37 0.63 -13.41
N THR A 28 -24.37 1.32 -12.27
CA THR A 28 -23.70 0.87 -11.04
C THR A 28 -24.22 -0.49 -10.55
N HIS A 29 -25.54 -0.71 -10.60
CA HIS A 29 -26.13 -1.98 -10.16
C HIS A 29 -25.82 -3.16 -11.11
N ASN A 30 -25.73 -2.91 -12.43
CA ASN A 30 -25.35 -3.93 -13.40
C ASN A 30 -23.88 -4.35 -13.25
N VAL A 31 -22.98 -3.40 -13.00
CA VAL A 31 -21.55 -3.70 -12.73
C VAL A 31 -21.43 -4.62 -11.52
N ASN A 32 -22.12 -4.31 -10.42
CA ASN A 32 -22.10 -5.15 -9.21
C ASN A 32 -22.61 -6.58 -9.44
N GLN A 33 -23.66 -6.77 -10.24
CA GLN A 33 -24.16 -8.10 -10.59
C GLN A 33 -23.19 -8.87 -11.50
N ILE A 34 -22.56 -8.20 -12.45
CA ILE A 34 -21.55 -8.81 -13.32
C ILE A 34 -20.36 -9.26 -12.48
N SER A 35 -19.86 -8.42 -11.57
CA SER A 35 -18.79 -8.75 -10.62
C SER A 35 -19.11 -10.02 -9.82
N MET A 36 -20.30 -10.10 -9.20
CA MET A 36 -20.73 -11.29 -8.44
C MET A 36 -20.81 -12.58 -9.29
N ILE A 37 -21.28 -12.49 -10.55
CA ILE A 37 -21.36 -13.65 -11.44
C ILE A 37 -19.96 -14.11 -11.88
N THR A 38 -19.06 -13.18 -12.18
CA THR A 38 -17.66 -13.51 -12.47
C THR A 38 -16.98 -14.16 -11.27
N GLU A 39 -17.21 -13.67 -10.05
CA GLU A 39 -16.63 -14.25 -8.82
C GLU A 39 -17.06 -15.71 -8.59
N ALA A 40 -18.35 -16.01 -8.72
CA ALA A 40 -18.85 -17.38 -8.61
C ALA A 40 -18.24 -18.32 -9.68
N THR A 41 -17.97 -17.79 -10.88
CA THR A 41 -17.36 -18.55 -11.98
C THR A 41 -15.87 -18.82 -11.71
N ILE A 42 -15.14 -17.85 -11.18
CA ILE A 42 -13.71 -17.99 -10.86
C ILE A 42 -13.49 -19.01 -9.75
N GLN A 43 -14.32 -19.00 -8.71
CA GLN A 43 -14.23 -19.97 -7.61
C GLN A 43 -14.37 -21.41 -8.12
N GLU A 44 -15.27 -21.64 -9.07
CA GLU A 44 -15.42 -22.95 -9.70
C GLU A 44 -14.19 -23.32 -10.53
N VAL A 45 -13.63 -22.39 -11.32
CA VAL A 45 -12.40 -22.62 -12.09
C VAL A 45 -11.21 -22.94 -11.17
N LEU A 46 -11.05 -22.21 -10.07
CA LEU A 46 -10.01 -22.50 -9.07
C LEU A 46 -10.15 -23.90 -8.50
N ARG A 47 -11.39 -24.29 -8.17
CA ARG A 47 -11.72 -25.62 -7.63
C ARG A 47 -11.45 -26.73 -8.64
N GLU A 48 -11.86 -26.57 -9.91
CA GLU A 48 -11.59 -27.53 -10.98
C GLU A 48 -10.09 -27.71 -11.24
N ASN A 49 -9.31 -26.64 -11.09
CA ASN A 49 -7.86 -26.66 -11.23
C ASN A 49 -7.11 -27.08 -9.96
N ASN A 50 -7.80 -27.46 -8.88
CA ASN A 50 -7.22 -27.75 -7.56
C ASN A 50 -6.30 -26.63 -7.04
N VAL A 51 -6.59 -25.38 -7.35
CA VAL A 51 -5.87 -24.23 -6.80
C VAL A 51 -6.43 -23.94 -5.41
N GLN A 52 -5.56 -23.92 -4.40
CA GLN A 52 -5.95 -23.67 -3.01
C GLN A 52 -5.67 -22.22 -2.63
N ILE A 53 -6.55 -21.61 -1.85
CA ILE A 53 -6.33 -20.31 -1.22
C ILE A 53 -6.25 -20.57 0.28
N GLU A 54 -5.07 -20.39 0.87
CA GLU A 54 -4.84 -20.64 2.31
C GLU A 54 -5.06 -19.39 3.18
N VAL A 55 -5.43 -18.27 2.56
CA VAL A 55 -5.64 -16.99 3.23
C VAL A 55 -7.03 -16.44 2.97
N ASP A 56 -7.53 -15.65 3.90
CA ASP A 56 -8.75 -14.88 3.70
C ASP A 56 -8.52 -13.81 2.62
N LEU A 57 -9.47 -13.70 1.70
CA LEU A 57 -9.42 -12.68 0.66
C LEU A 57 -9.81 -11.33 1.25
N PRO A 58 -8.92 -10.33 1.22
CA PRO A 58 -9.25 -9.00 1.72
C PRO A 58 -10.28 -8.33 0.81
N GLU A 59 -11.22 -7.62 1.43
CA GLU A 59 -12.11 -6.66 0.78
C GLU A 59 -11.42 -5.29 0.81
N GLU A 60 -11.38 -4.62 -0.33
CA GLU A 60 -10.80 -3.27 -0.45
C GLU A 60 -11.77 -2.38 -1.22
N GLU A 61 -12.20 -1.31 -0.55
CA GLU A 61 -13.11 -0.30 -1.12
C GLU A 61 -12.38 1.03 -1.38
N SER A 62 -11.05 1.05 -1.23
CA SER A 62 -10.24 2.24 -1.49
C SER A 62 -10.42 2.73 -2.93
N PRO A 63 -10.48 4.05 -3.17
CA PRO A 63 -10.54 4.59 -4.51
C PRO A 63 -9.26 4.22 -5.27
N GLY A 64 -9.41 3.87 -6.55
CA GLY A 64 -8.32 3.56 -7.46
C GLY A 64 -7.57 4.81 -7.88
N LEU A 65 -6.89 5.44 -6.92
CA LEU A 65 -6.09 6.64 -7.13
C LEU A 65 -4.61 6.32 -6.96
N LEU A 66 -3.79 7.06 -7.70
CA LEU A 66 -2.35 7.10 -7.46
C LEU A 66 -2.09 7.98 -6.23
N VAL A 67 -1.10 7.58 -5.45
CA VAL A 67 -0.66 8.33 -4.27
C VAL A 67 0.70 8.93 -4.58
N VAL A 68 0.85 10.21 -4.27
CA VAL A 68 2.11 10.94 -4.40
C VAL A 68 2.69 11.11 -3.00
N GLY A 69 3.86 10.53 -2.77
CA GLY A 69 4.66 10.78 -1.57
C GLY A 69 5.66 11.89 -1.87
N LYS A 70 5.68 12.95 -1.05
CA LYS A 70 6.73 13.98 -1.07
C LYS A 70 7.56 13.88 0.20
N TYR A 71 8.87 13.87 0.10
CA TYR A 71 9.71 13.96 1.29
C TYR A 71 9.46 15.28 2.00
N ILE A 72 9.23 15.20 3.31
CA ILE A 72 9.09 16.42 4.12
C ILE A 72 10.45 16.92 4.56
N GLU A 73 10.62 18.23 4.62
CA GLU A 73 11.78 18.82 5.28
C GLU A 73 11.72 18.48 6.77
N ILE A 74 12.81 17.95 7.33
CA ILE A 74 12.85 17.48 8.72
C ILE A 74 13.82 18.35 9.51
N GLN A 75 13.40 18.77 10.70
CA GLN A 75 14.26 19.44 11.66
C GLN A 75 14.65 18.47 12.78
N THR A 76 15.84 18.66 13.34
CA THR A 76 16.31 17.87 14.48
C THR A 76 15.37 17.93 15.69
N THR A 77 14.61 19.03 15.82
CA THR A 77 13.59 19.22 16.87
C THR A 77 12.34 18.38 16.70
N ASP A 78 12.10 17.83 15.50
CA ASP A 78 10.93 16.99 15.23
C ASP A 78 11.13 15.57 15.77
N VAL A 79 12.38 15.12 15.88
CA VAL A 79 12.74 13.81 16.44
C VAL A 79 12.46 13.78 17.94
N PRO A 80 11.94 12.67 18.50
CA PRO A 80 11.79 12.51 19.93
C PRO A 80 13.07 12.90 20.70
N LEU A 81 12.91 13.78 21.69
CA LEU A 81 13.98 14.16 22.60
C LEU A 81 14.40 12.93 23.39
N ASP A 82 15.56 12.41 23.04
CA ASP A 82 16.16 11.24 23.68
C ASP A 82 17.66 11.49 23.87
N ASP A 83 18.09 11.44 25.13
CA ASP A 83 19.47 11.65 25.53
C ASP A 83 20.37 10.48 25.09
N ASN A 84 19.80 9.35 24.66
CA ASN A 84 20.53 8.18 24.16
C ASN A 84 20.85 8.24 22.66
N GLN A 85 20.54 9.34 21.96
CA GLN A 85 20.85 9.46 20.53
C GLN A 85 21.45 10.79 20.12
N LYS A 86 22.29 10.74 19.10
CA LYS A 86 22.83 11.91 18.39
C LYS A 86 22.20 11.97 17.02
N ILE A 87 21.50 13.06 16.75
CA ILE A 87 20.82 13.32 15.49
C ILE A 87 21.63 14.29 14.64
N GLU A 88 21.86 13.91 13.39
CA GLU A 88 22.44 14.75 12.35
C GLU A 88 21.51 14.73 11.13
N LEU A 89 21.46 15.85 10.40
CA LEU A 89 20.78 15.92 9.11
C LEU A 89 21.83 15.78 8.01
N LEU A 90 21.69 14.77 7.16
CA LEU A 90 22.56 14.60 5.99
C LEU A 90 22.21 15.64 4.91
N ASP A 91 20.93 15.91 4.77
CA ASP A 91 20.31 16.94 3.92
C ASP A 91 18.97 17.36 4.54
N ASP A 92 18.20 18.19 3.83
CA ASP A 92 16.92 18.73 4.32
C ASP A 92 15.85 17.64 4.58
N TYR A 93 16.03 16.42 4.05
CA TYR A 93 15.02 15.34 4.08
C TYR A 93 15.47 14.08 4.83
N THR A 94 16.74 13.99 5.23
CA THR A 94 17.36 12.75 5.70
C THR A 94 17.93 12.90 7.10
N ILE A 95 17.33 12.19 8.05
CA ILE A 95 17.86 12.02 9.40
C ILE A 95 18.88 10.89 9.42
N LEU A 96 20.01 11.15 10.07
CA LEU A 96 20.94 10.14 10.57
C LEU A 96 20.92 10.18 12.10
N SER A 97 20.55 9.06 12.71
CA SER A 97 20.64 8.88 14.17
C SER A 97 21.71 7.86 14.50
N GLN A 98 22.54 8.20 15.48
CA GLN A 98 23.49 7.26 16.10
C GLN A 98 23.14 7.14 17.58
N LEU A 99 22.95 5.91 18.04
CA LEU A 99 22.70 5.63 19.45
C LEU A 99 24.01 5.70 20.23
N ILE A 100 23.94 6.20 21.46
CA ILE A 100 25.04 6.21 22.41
C ILE A 100 25.17 4.82 23.05
N GLU A 101 24.06 4.26 23.51
CA GLU A 101 23.93 2.87 23.93
C GLU A 101 23.07 2.08 22.93
N PRO A 102 23.55 0.93 22.41
CA PRO A 102 22.79 0.12 21.47
C PRO A 102 21.47 -0.41 22.05
N PHE A 103 20.43 -0.52 21.22
CA PHE A 103 19.13 -1.04 21.60
C PHE A 103 18.98 -2.50 21.16
N ALA A 104 18.95 -3.44 22.11
CA ALA A 104 18.89 -4.86 21.80
C ALA A 104 17.54 -5.28 21.19
N LEU A 105 17.59 -6.11 20.14
CA LEU A 105 16.44 -6.82 19.59
C LEU A 105 16.58 -8.33 19.86
N SER A 106 15.58 -8.92 20.48
CA SER A 106 15.46 -10.35 20.73
C SER A 106 14.56 -11.00 19.69
N ARG A 107 14.86 -12.26 19.33
CA ARG A 107 13.99 -13.02 18.41
C ARG A 107 12.62 -13.33 19.02
N GLU A 108 12.56 -13.45 20.34
CA GLU A 108 11.35 -13.84 21.06
C GLU A 108 10.35 -12.68 21.17
N ASN A 109 10.83 -11.44 21.34
CA ASN A 109 9.99 -10.25 21.51
C ASN A 109 10.18 -9.19 20.40
N PHE A 110 10.72 -9.60 19.25
CA PHE A 110 11.14 -8.70 18.17
C PHE A 110 10.10 -7.64 17.82
N ALA A 111 8.84 -8.02 17.64
CA ALA A 111 7.78 -7.09 17.24
C ALA A 111 7.52 -6.02 18.31
N THR A 112 7.51 -6.40 19.58
CA THR A 112 7.26 -5.48 20.71
C THR A 112 8.45 -4.57 20.94
N GLU A 113 9.67 -5.09 20.87
CA GLU A 113 10.91 -4.32 21.04
C GLU A 113 11.11 -3.34 19.88
N LEU A 114 10.89 -3.78 18.64
CA LEU A 114 10.92 -2.91 17.47
C LEU A 114 9.88 -1.79 17.58
N SER A 115 8.63 -2.12 17.96
CA SER A 115 7.59 -1.11 18.17
C SER A 115 7.97 -0.12 19.29
N THR A 116 8.63 -0.60 20.33
CA THR A 116 9.11 0.25 21.43
C THR A 116 10.18 1.20 20.93
N PHE A 117 11.17 0.69 20.20
CA PHE A 117 12.24 1.50 19.61
C PHE A 117 11.68 2.59 18.69
N LEU A 118 10.80 2.21 17.76
CA LEU A 118 10.20 3.14 16.79
C LEU A 118 9.45 4.28 17.48
N THR A 119 8.62 3.96 18.48
CA THR A 119 7.79 4.98 19.16
C THR A 119 8.59 5.91 20.07
N SER A 120 9.78 5.49 20.53
CA SER A 120 10.59 6.26 21.48
C SER A 120 11.74 7.04 20.83
N HIS A 121 12.31 6.53 19.73
CA HIS A 121 13.53 7.10 19.14
C HIS A 121 13.28 7.71 17.76
N VAL A 122 12.29 7.20 17.00
CA VAL A 122 12.12 7.52 15.58
C VAL A 122 11.01 8.54 15.37
N PHE A 123 11.26 9.53 14.51
CA PHE A 123 10.24 10.51 14.13
C PHE A 123 9.05 9.81 13.47
N LYS A 124 7.84 9.99 14.02
CA LYS A 124 6.62 9.30 13.55
C LYS A 124 6.79 7.78 13.40
N GLY A 125 7.54 7.15 14.31
CA GLY A 125 7.88 5.73 14.22
C GLY A 125 6.67 4.79 14.12
N GLU A 126 5.51 5.20 14.64
CA GLU A 126 4.23 4.48 14.53
C GLU A 126 3.72 4.33 13.09
N THR A 127 4.21 5.17 12.16
CA THR A 127 3.85 5.11 10.74
C THR A 127 4.68 4.11 9.95
N TYR A 128 5.59 3.37 10.59
CA TYR A 128 6.46 2.41 9.93
C TYR A 128 6.12 0.97 10.32
N ARG A 129 6.36 0.05 9.38
CA ARG A 129 6.21 -1.39 9.58
C ARG A 129 7.45 -2.14 9.13
N PHE A 130 7.73 -3.25 9.78
CA PHE A 130 8.80 -4.16 9.40
C PHE A 130 8.66 -4.59 7.94
N GLY A 131 9.70 -4.35 7.15
CA GLY A 131 9.79 -4.78 5.76
C GLY A 131 10.60 -6.06 5.63
N GLY A 132 11.86 -6.04 6.08
CA GLY A 132 12.73 -7.19 5.98
C GLY A 132 14.02 -7.06 6.76
N PHE A 133 14.76 -8.17 6.80
CA PHE A 133 16.10 -8.24 7.35
C PHE A 133 17.09 -8.50 6.22
N ASP A 134 18.06 -7.61 6.06
CA ASP A 134 19.17 -7.76 5.12
C ASP A 134 20.39 -8.25 5.92
N SER A 135 20.63 -9.57 5.84
CA SER A 135 21.70 -10.25 6.56
C SER A 135 23.10 -9.95 6.02
N GLU A 136 23.21 -9.49 4.78
CA GLU A 136 24.52 -9.14 4.21
C GLU A 136 25.01 -7.81 4.76
N LYS A 137 24.09 -6.88 5.01
CA LYS A 137 24.39 -5.52 5.52
C LYS A 137 24.05 -5.31 6.99
N ASN A 138 23.58 -6.35 7.69
CA ASN A 138 23.10 -6.30 9.07
C ASN A 138 22.15 -5.13 9.31
N ARG A 139 21.08 -5.03 8.52
CA ARG A 139 20.11 -3.94 8.63
C ARG A 139 18.68 -4.45 8.58
N VAL A 140 17.79 -3.72 9.26
CA VAL A 140 16.35 -3.92 9.17
C VAL A 140 15.78 -2.80 8.32
N THR A 141 15.03 -3.15 7.29
CA THR A 141 14.32 -2.19 6.46
C THR A 141 12.86 -2.10 6.90
N LEU A 142 12.32 -0.89 6.87
CA LEU A 142 10.93 -0.62 7.23
C LEU A 142 10.25 0.18 6.13
N TYR A 143 9.00 -0.18 5.86
CA TYR A 143 8.12 0.54 4.95
C TYR A 143 7.27 1.54 5.71
N GLN A 144 6.98 2.67 5.09
CA GLN A 144 6.02 3.62 5.62
C GLN A 144 4.61 3.17 5.28
N MET A 145 3.66 3.41 6.19
CA MET A 145 2.25 3.20 5.97
C MET A 145 1.59 4.46 5.41
N TYR A 146 0.66 4.24 4.50
CA TYR A 146 -0.31 5.23 4.05
C TYR A 146 -1.71 4.73 4.45
N GLY A 147 -2.32 5.42 5.42
CA GLY A 147 -3.49 4.89 6.14
C GLY A 147 -3.13 3.57 6.83
N GLU A 148 -3.88 2.51 6.53
CA GLU A 148 -3.61 1.16 7.04
C GLU A 148 -2.80 0.29 6.07
N LYS A 149 -2.47 0.83 4.89
CA LYS A 149 -1.83 0.12 3.78
C LYS A 149 -0.34 0.42 3.75
N THR A 150 0.44 -0.53 3.23
CA THR A 150 1.90 -0.36 3.12
C THR A 150 2.25 0.36 1.83
N ALA A 151 3.13 1.36 1.91
CA ALA A 151 3.77 1.98 0.76
C ALA A 151 5.15 1.36 0.54
N TYR A 152 5.22 0.46 -0.44
CA TYR A 152 6.42 -0.28 -0.80
C TYR A 152 7.32 0.54 -1.72
N THR A 153 8.57 0.70 -1.30
CA THR A 153 9.67 1.22 -2.12
C THR A 153 10.67 0.09 -2.37
N LEU A 154 11.28 0.04 -3.57
CA LEU A 154 12.15 -1.07 -3.97
C LEU A 154 13.66 -0.76 -3.90
N GLU A 155 14.05 0.51 -4.00
CA GLU A 155 15.47 0.92 -4.04
C GLU A 155 15.91 1.71 -2.81
N GLU A 156 15.01 2.51 -2.25
CA GLU A 156 15.28 3.39 -1.12
C GLU A 156 14.18 3.19 -0.08
N GLU A 157 14.45 2.34 0.92
CA GLU A 157 13.52 2.18 2.03
C GLU A 157 13.51 3.44 2.92
N PRO A 158 12.32 3.91 3.33
CA PRO A 158 12.20 5.19 4.04
C PRO A 158 12.79 5.13 5.45
N LEU A 159 12.93 3.95 6.04
CA LEU A 159 13.60 3.78 7.31
C LEU A 159 14.47 2.52 7.30
N ILE A 160 15.74 2.71 7.64
CA ILE A 160 16.74 1.64 7.71
C ILE A 160 17.38 1.69 9.08
N LEU A 161 17.24 0.62 9.85
CA LEU A 161 17.92 0.45 11.14
C LEU A 161 19.22 -0.31 10.90
N GLN A 162 20.34 0.24 11.38
CA GLN A 162 21.63 -0.43 11.34
C GLN A 162 21.78 -1.27 12.61
N LEU A 163 22.17 -2.54 12.43
CA LEU A 163 22.47 -3.45 13.53
C LEU A 163 23.96 -3.74 13.64
N ASP A 164 24.39 -4.09 14.85
CA ASP A 164 25.69 -4.70 15.12
C ASP A 164 25.65 -6.24 15.01
N GLU A 165 26.76 -6.89 15.39
CA GLU A 165 26.91 -8.35 15.35
C GLU A 165 26.01 -9.09 16.35
N ASP A 166 25.56 -8.40 17.41
CA ASP A 166 24.71 -8.93 18.47
C ASP A 166 23.21 -8.64 18.24
N LEU A 167 22.84 -8.19 17.03
CA LEU A 167 21.49 -7.78 16.64
C LEU A 167 20.94 -6.61 17.47
N GLN A 168 21.81 -5.71 17.90
CA GLN A 168 21.42 -4.48 18.58
C GLN A 168 21.39 -3.34 17.57
N ILE A 169 20.36 -2.49 17.64
CA ILE A 169 20.28 -1.28 16.85
C ILE A 169 21.36 -0.33 17.35
N VAL A 170 22.20 0.16 16.43
CA VAL A 170 23.26 1.15 16.73
C VAL A 170 22.95 2.52 16.15
N GLY A 171 21.97 2.60 15.26
CA GLY A 171 21.55 3.83 14.62
C GLY A 171 20.54 3.57 13.52
N TYR A 172 20.06 4.64 12.90
CA TYR A 172 19.13 4.54 11.78
C TYR A 172 19.29 5.70 10.80
N GLN A 173 18.88 5.45 9.56
CA GLN A 173 18.65 6.46 8.55
C GLN A 173 17.16 6.54 8.25
N GLN A 174 16.61 7.75 8.23
CA GLN A 174 15.19 7.97 7.99
C GLN A 174 14.94 9.08 6.97
N ARG A 175 14.01 8.82 6.06
CA ARG A 175 13.28 9.80 5.25
C ARG A 175 11.78 9.57 5.47
N HIS A 176 10.98 10.63 5.40
CA HIS A 176 9.55 10.53 5.67
C HIS A 176 8.73 11.17 4.55
N PHE A 177 7.78 10.42 4.01
CA PHE A 177 6.85 10.91 3.02
C PHE A 177 5.65 11.58 3.68
N GLN A 178 5.24 12.72 3.13
CA GLN A 178 3.87 13.18 3.20
C GLN A 178 3.14 12.68 1.96
N PHE A 179 2.12 11.85 2.18
CA PHE A 179 1.31 11.30 1.10
C PHE A 179 0.14 12.24 0.77
N GLU A 180 -0.10 12.41 -0.51
CA GLU A 180 -1.21 13.16 -1.09
C GLU A 180 -1.86 12.29 -2.18
N GLU A 181 -3.18 12.20 -2.20
CA GLU A 181 -3.90 11.57 -3.31
C GLU A 181 -3.79 12.46 -4.54
N GLN A 182 -3.46 11.86 -5.69
CA GLN A 182 -3.43 12.61 -6.93
C GLN A 182 -4.86 12.97 -7.35
N GLU A 183 -5.10 14.26 -7.64
CA GLU A 183 -6.37 14.69 -8.23
C GLU A 183 -6.63 13.94 -9.55
N GLY A 184 -7.76 13.27 -9.65
CA GLY A 184 -8.12 12.46 -10.81
C GLY A 184 -9.54 11.90 -10.71
N GLU A 185 -9.96 11.20 -11.76
CA GLU A 185 -11.19 10.41 -11.71
C GLU A 185 -10.95 9.22 -10.78
N GLU A 186 -11.71 9.15 -9.68
CA GLU A 186 -11.80 7.96 -8.85
C GLU A 186 -12.25 6.79 -9.73
N ARG A 187 -11.38 5.78 -9.87
CA ARG A 187 -11.71 4.54 -10.55
C ARG A 187 -11.98 3.46 -9.53
N GLU A 188 -12.91 2.58 -9.84
CA GLU A 188 -13.09 1.36 -9.06
C GLU A 188 -11.84 0.48 -9.21
N ILE A 189 -11.39 -0.10 -8.10
CA ILE A 189 -10.30 -1.08 -8.10
C ILE A 189 -10.86 -2.50 -8.28
N LEU A 190 -10.04 -3.36 -8.86
CA LEU A 190 -10.30 -4.80 -8.94
C LEU A 190 -10.41 -5.37 -7.52
N SER A 191 -11.36 -6.30 -7.30
CA SER A 191 -11.38 -7.11 -6.08
C SER A 191 -10.16 -8.04 -6.02
N SER A 192 -9.84 -8.54 -4.83
CA SER A 192 -8.79 -9.53 -4.62
C SER A 192 -9.00 -10.79 -5.48
N LEU A 193 -10.24 -11.26 -5.61
CA LEU A 193 -10.60 -12.38 -6.47
C LEU A 193 -10.43 -12.06 -7.96
N LYS A 194 -10.75 -10.84 -8.38
CA LYS A 194 -10.52 -10.38 -9.75
C LYS A 194 -9.04 -10.29 -10.08
N ALA A 195 -8.20 -9.88 -9.13
CA ALA A 195 -6.74 -9.90 -9.30
C ALA A 195 -6.21 -11.34 -9.47
N ILE A 196 -6.75 -12.31 -8.72
CA ILE A 196 -6.42 -13.73 -8.90
C ILE A 196 -6.85 -14.23 -10.29
N GLU A 197 -8.03 -13.82 -10.78
CA GLU A 197 -8.48 -14.16 -12.13
C GLU A 197 -7.52 -13.67 -13.21
N VAL A 198 -7.00 -12.44 -13.08
CA VAL A 198 -5.98 -11.91 -13.99
C VAL A 198 -4.77 -12.86 -14.04
N LEU A 199 -4.27 -13.29 -12.87
CA LEU A 199 -3.12 -14.19 -12.80
C LEU A 199 -3.40 -15.59 -13.35
N LEU A 200 -4.63 -16.11 -13.20
CA LEU A 200 -5.06 -17.37 -13.82
C LEU A 200 -5.09 -17.25 -15.35
N ASN A 201 -5.69 -16.17 -15.86
CA ASN A 201 -5.81 -15.92 -17.30
C ASN A 201 -4.43 -15.74 -17.96
N ASP A 202 -3.49 -15.13 -17.24
CA ASP A 202 -2.10 -14.97 -17.66
C ASP A 202 -1.25 -16.24 -17.45
N GLN A 203 -1.84 -17.34 -16.97
CA GLN A 203 -1.19 -18.64 -16.73
C GLN A 203 -0.03 -18.58 -15.71
N LEU A 204 -0.05 -17.56 -14.84
CA LEU A 204 0.88 -17.38 -13.73
C LEU A 204 0.46 -18.20 -12.51
N ILE A 205 -0.83 -18.52 -12.41
CA ILE A 205 -1.37 -19.51 -11.49
C ILE A 205 -1.78 -20.73 -12.30
N ARG A 206 -1.26 -21.89 -11.91
CA ARG A 206 -1.45 -23.17 -12.58
C ARG A 206 -2.17 -24.16 -11.66
N MET A 207 -2.54 -25.29 -12.24
CA MET A 207 -3.19 -26.38 -11.51
C MET A 207 -2.36 -26.87 -10.32
N ASN A 208 -3.03 -27.18 -9.21
CA ASN A 208 -2.45 -27.70 -7.97
C ASN A 208 -1.46 -26.76 -7.25
N GLN A 209 -1.51 -25.46 -7.54
CA GLN A 209 -0.73 -24.46 -6.81
C GLN A 209 -1.53 -23.88 -5.64
N THR A 210 -0.80 -23.30 -4.68
CA THR A 210 -1.39 -22.69 -3.49
C THR A 210 -1.09 -21.20 -3.42
N ILE A 211 -2.15 -20.41 -3.27
CA ILE A 211 -2.08 -18.99 -2.95
C ILE A 211 -1.94 -18.85 -1.44
N THR A 212 -0.79 -18.33 -1.00
CA THR A 212 -0.41 -18.24 0.43
C THR A 212 -0.46 -16.82 0.97
N ASN A 213 -0.64 -15.81 0.11
CA ASN A 213 -0.76 -14.42 0.54
C ASN A 213 -1.53 -13.60 -0.51
N VAL A 214 -2.46 -12.77 -0.05
CA VAL A 214 -3.16 -11.78 -0.85
C VAL A 214 -3.25 -10.49 -0.03
N GLN A 215 -2.64 -9.41 -0.52
CA GLN A 215 -2.58 -8.14 0.21
C GLN A 215 -2.68 -6.95 -0.75
N PHE A 216 -3.38 -5.91 -0.32
CA PHE A 216 -3.41 -4.63 -1.02
C PHE A 216 -2.29 -3.71 -0.50
N GLY A 217 -1.66 -2.94 -1.38
CA GLY A 217 -0.69 -1.93 -1.01
C GLY A 217 -0.35 -0.99 -2.15
N TYR A 218 0.44 0.02 -1.83
CA TYR A 218 0.89 1.05 -2.77
C TYR A 218 2.35 0.77 -3.13
N TYR A 219 2.68 0.66 -4.40
CA TYR A 219 4.03 0.32 -4.85
C TYR A 219 4.62 1.41 -5.71
N SER A 220 5.88 1.74 -5.44
CA SER A 220 6.68 2.56 -6.33
C SER A 220 7.81 1.72 -6.93
N PHE A 221 7.82 1.66 -8.26
CA PHE A 221 8.81 0.90 -9.04
C PHE A 221 10.01 1.72 -9.48
N PHE A 222 10.01 3.02 -9.19
CA PHE A 222 11.04 3.95 -9.62
C PHE A 222 11.56 4.73 -8.42
N SER A 223 12.83 5.10 -8.47
CA SER A 223 13.41 6.01 -7.48
C SER A 223 12.69 7.37 -7.51
N PRO A 224 12.71 8.11 -6.39
CA PRO A 224 12.15 9.45 -6.33
C PRO A 224 12.73 10.37 -7.42
N THR A 225 11.87 11.20 -8.02
CA THR A 225 12.30 12.31 -8.88
C THR A 225 12.39 13.58 -8.04
N GLY A 226 13.59 13.90 -7.56
CA GLY A 226 13.78 14.95 -6.56
C GLY A 226 13.24 14.50 -5.20
N ASP A 227 12.31 15.26 -4.65
CA ASP A 227 11.61 14.95 -3.39
C ASP A 227 10.31 14.17 -3.58
N VAL A 228 9.91 13.89 -4.82
CA VAL A 228 8.59 13.31 -5.14
C VAL A 228 8.71 11.86 -5.61
N GLN A 229 7.83 11.00 -5.11
CA GLN A 229 7.68 9.61 -5.54
C GLN A 229 6.21 9.25 -5.75
N VAL A 230 5.93 8.51 -6.81
CA VAL A 230 4.56 8.08 -7.16
C VAL A 230 4.38 6.62 -6.83
N PHE A 231 3.24 6.30 -6.21
CA PHE A 231 2.86 4.96 -5.80
C PHE A 231 1.55 4.55 -6.45
N ALA A 232 1.55 3.37 -7.07
CA ALA A 232 0.39 2.78 -7.70
C ALA A 232 -0.29 1.76 -6.76
N PRO A 233 -1.63 1.70 -6.72
CA PRO A 233 -2.33 0.68 -5.96
C PRO A 233 -2.17 -0.69 -6.65
N MET A 234 -1.70 -1.69 -5.90
CA MET A 234 -1.45 -3.04 -6.40
C MET A 234 -1.98 -4.11 -5.43
N TRP A 235 -2.38 -5.23 -6.01
CA TRP A 235 -2.58 -6.49 -5.30
C TRP A 235 -1.31 -7.32 -5.32
N ARG A 236 -0.76 -7.61 -4.15
CA ARG A 236 0.31 -8.58 -3.95
C ARG A 236 -0.30 -9.96 -3.75
N VAL A 237 0.04 -10.90 -4.64
CA VAL A 237 -0.40 -12.29 -4.57
C VAL A 237 0.82 -13.20 -4.55
N THR A 238 0.95 -14.03 -3.53
CA THR A 238 2.04 -15.02 -3.45
C THR A 238 1.50 -16.41 -3.75
N VAL A 239 2.11 -17.09 -4.73
CA VAL A 239 1.72 -18.43 -5.19
C VAL A 239 2.93 -19.35 -5.17
N ASP A 240 2.89 -20.40 -4.36
CA ASP A 240 4.01 -21.34 -4.14
C ASP A 240 5.37 -20.65 -3.87
N GLY A 241 5.36 -19.48 -3.24
CA GLY A 241 6.55 -18.69 -2.93
C GLY A 241 6.91 -17.62 -3.96
N GLU A 242 6.33 -17.65 -5.17
CA GLU A 242 6.51 -16.60 -6.18
C GLU A 242 5.53 -15.45 -5.92
N THR A 243 6.02 -14.20 -5.92
CA THR A 243 5.17 -13.02 -5.67
C THR A 243 4.87 -12.28 -6.97
N TYR A 244 3.58 -12.06 -7.22
CA TYR A 244 3.06 -11.27 -8.33
C TYR A 244 2.37 -10.01 -7.80
N LEU A 245 2.55 -8.90 -8.51
CA LEU A 245 1.86 -7.64 -8.31
C LEU A 245 0.90 -7.41 -9.46
N VAL A 246 -0.39 -7.28 -9.15
CA VAL A 246 -1.43 -6.96 -10.12
C VAL A 246 -1.88 -5.53 -9.90
N HIS A 247 -1.82 -4.70 -10.93
CA HIS A 247 -2.25 -3.31 -10.85
C HIS A 247 -3.74 -3.23 -10.55
N ALA A 248 -4.12 -2.59 -9.44
CA ALA A 248 -5.47 -2.66 -8.91
C ALA A 248 -6.51 -1.95 -9.80
N ILE A 249 -6.09 -1.05 -10.68
CA ILE A 249 -6.97 -0.40 -11.68
C ILE A 249 -6.94 -1.12 -13.03
N GLY A 250 -5.75 -1.22 -13.65
CA GLY A 250 -5.60 -1.69 -15.04
C GLY A 250 -5.39 -3.20 -15.20
N GLY A 251 -5.15 -3.95 -14.13
CA GLY A 251 -4.90 -5.39 -14.19
C GLY A 251 -3.56 -5.80 -14.80
N SER A 252 -2.63 -4.89 -15.08
CA SER A 252 -1.30 -5.26 -15.55
C SER A 252 -0.52 -5.99 -14.47
N VAL A 253 0.19 -7.05 -14.85
CA VAL A 253 0.94 -7.90 -13.91
C VAL A 253 2.45 -7.63 -13.97
N GLN A 254 3.09 -7.65 -12.80
CA GLN A 254 4.54 -7.64 -12.65
C GLN A 254 4.96 -8.72 -11.64
N GLN A 255 6.01 -9.48 -11.96
CA GLN A 255 6.61 -10.42 -11.01
C GLN A 255 7.66 -9.71 -10.16
N LEU A 256 7.63 -9.92 -8.84
CA LEU A 256 8.70 -9.52 -7.93
C LEU A 256 9.73 -10.67 -7.88
N THR A 257 10.92 -10.41 -8.39
CA THR A 257 12.09 -11.32 -8.33
C THR A 257 12.98 -10.97 -7.15
#